data_AF-A0A5P1UXF4-F1
#
_entry.id   AF-A0A5P1UXF4-F1
#
_cell.length_a   1.000
_cell.length_b   1.000
_cell.length_c   1.000
_cell.angle_alpha   90.00
_cell.angle_beta   90.00
_cell.angle_gamma   90.00
#
_symmetry.space_group_name_H-M   'P 1'
#
loop_
_entity.id
_entity.type
_entity.pdbx_description
1 polymer ?
#
loop_
_entity_poly.entity_id
_entity_poly.type
_entity_poly.pdbx_seq_one_letter_code
_entity_poly.pdbx_strand_id
1 'polypeptide(L)'
;MNLERWNYYVQSFFLRLERALYVFIGLGILVATAFIIFYGFKAIWNLPSYPNFTEGIIYVLDKFLIAMMFLEVFYTLQVIFGEEYKIKCLEPFLLVGIIALVRRLLIVGFEIAHTPSFEPERFKYYLFEIFTIGILILTLIAGIAILRKLRVMK
;
A
#
# COMPACT_ATOMS: atom_id res chain seq x y z
N MET A 1 -35.02 -24.26 -20.76
CA MET A 1 -35.47 -23.69 -19.47
C MET A 1 -34.74 -24.39 -18.32
N ASN A 2 -33.42 -24.18 -18.13
CA ASN A 2 -32.64 -24.72 -16.99
C ASN A 2 -31.26 -24.07 -16.73
N LEU A 3 -30.87 -23.01 -17.48
CA LEU A 3 -29.55 -22.38 -17.31
C LEU A 3 -29.55 -21.20 -16.30
N GLU A 4 -30.70 -20.56 -16.05
CA GLU A 4 -30.78 -19.41 -15.14
C GLU A 4 -30.74 -19.78 -13.64
N ARG A 5 -31.27 -20.95 -13.25
CA ARG A 5 -31.28 -21.39 -11.82
C ARG A 5 -29.91 -21.83 -11.32
N TRP A 6 -29.05 -22.37 -12.19
CA TRP A 6 -27.70 -22.82 -11.82
C TRP A 6 -26.77 -21.63 -11.56
N ASN A 7 -26.94 -20.56 -12.35
CA ASN A 7 -26.15 -19.33 -12.21
C ASN A 7 -26.39 -18.63 -10.86
N TYR A 8 -27.60 -18.73 -10.30
CA TYR A 8 -27.95 -18.12 -9.02
C TYR A 8 -27.30 -18.80 -7.81
N TYR A 9 -27.20 -20.13 -7.83
CA TYR A 9 -26.52 -20.90 -6.77
C TYR A 9 -25.00 -20.72 -6.82
N VAL A 10 -24.41 -20.70 -8.01
CA VAL A 10 -22.97 -20.48 -8.17
C VAL A 10 -22.61 -19.05 -7.75
N GLN A 11 -23.37 -18.03 -8.16
CA GLN A 11 -23.13 -16.64 -7.75
C GLN A 11 -23.21 -16.45 -6.23
N SER A 12 -24.22 -17.02 -5.57
CA SER A 12 -24.38 -16.86 -4.11
C SER A 12 -23.28 -17.55 -3.31
N PHE A 13 -22.81 -18.72 -3.76
CA PHE A 13 -21.67 -19.40 -3.15
C PHE A 13 -20.37 -18.61 -3.34
N PHE A 14 -20.14 -18.09 -4.57
CA PHE A 14 -18.96 -17.30 -4.90
C PHE A 14 -18.88 -16.02 -4.05
N LEU A 15 -20.00 -15.29 -3.90
CA LEU A 15 -20.08 -14.08 -3.08
C LEU A 15 -19.86 -14.33 -1.58
N ARG A 16 -20.16 -15.53 -1.08
CA ARG A 16 -19.91 -15.90 0.32
C ARG A 16 -18.44 -16.28 0.52
N LEU A 17 -17.85 -16.99 -0.43
CA LEU A 17 -16.44 -17.37 -0.43
C LEU A 17 -15.53 -16.15 -0.59
N GLU A 18 -15.87 -15.23 -1.48
CA GLU A 18 -15.17 -13.95 -1.67
C GLU A 18 -15.11 -13.15 -0.36
N ARG A 19 -16.26 -12.99 0.33
CA ARG A 19 -16.28 -12.32 1.64
C ARG A 19 -15.43 -13.03 2.68
N ALA A 20 -15.46 -14.36 2.72
CA ALA A 20 -14.63 -15.13 3.66
C ALA A 20 -13.13 -14.91 3.40
N LEU A 21 -12.70 -14.91 2.13
CA LEU A 21 -11.32 -14.63 1.76
C LEU A 21 -10.88 -13.23 2.15
N TYR A 22 -11.70 -12.21 1.89
CA TYR A 22 -11.35 -10.83 2.28
C TYR A 22 -11.24 -10.66 3.79
N VAL A 23 -12.14 -11.27 4.58
CA VAL A 23 -12.03 -11.25 6.04
C VAL A 23 -10.74 -11.93 6.49
N PHE A 24 -10.37 -13.05 5.88
CA PHE A 24 -9.14 -13.77 6.20
C PHE A 24 -7.89 -12.94 5.87
N ILE A 25 -7.87 -12.28 4.71
CA ILE A 25 -6.79 -11.37 4.31
C ILE A 25 -6.71 -10.18 5.29
N GLY A 26 -7.85 -9.54 5.59
CA GLY A 26 -7.91 -8.42 6.52
C GLY A 26 -7.39 -8.78 7.91
N LEU A 27 -7.78 -9.94 8.42
CA LEU A 27 -7.27 -10.47 9.69
C LEU A 27 -5.76 -10.72 9.63
N GLY A 28 -5.28 -11.34 8.56
CA GLY A 28 -3.85 -11.60 8.34
C GLY A 28 -3.01 -10.32 8.31
N ILE A 29 -3.49 -9.29 7.62
CA ILE A 29 -2.82 -7.97 7.56
C ILE A 29 -2.82 -7.31 8.94
N LEU A 30 -3.91 -7.40 9.70
CA LEU A 30 -4.01 -6.82 11.03
C LEU A 30 -3.00 -7.48 11.99
N VAL A 31 -2.91 -8.82 11.97
CA VAL A 31 -1.92 -9.57 12.76
C VAL A 31 -0.50 -9.20 12.34
N ALA A 32 -0.20 -9.16 11.05
CA ALA A 32 1.12 -8.79 10.55
C ALA A 32 1.51 -7.36 10.98
N THR A 33 0.58 -6.40 10.85
CA THR A 33 0.76 -5.02 11.32
C THR A 33 1.11 -5.00 12.80
N ALA A 34 0.36 -5.73 13.64
CA ALA A 34 0.61 -5.78 15.08
C ALA A 34 2.02 -6.30 15.40
N PHE A 35 2.48 -7.35 14.71
CA PHE A 35 3.86 -7.84 14.85
C PHE A 35 4.89 -6.78 14.45
N ILE A 36 4.71 -6.13 13.31
CA ILE A 36 5.66 -5.11 12.83
C ILE A 36 5.75 -3.94 13.83
N ILE A 37 4.61 -3.47 14.33
CA ILE A 37 4.56 -2.41 15.35
C ILE A 37 5.31 -2.85 16.61
N PHE A 38 5.08 -4.09 17.08
CA PHE A 38 5.79 -4.63 18.24
C PHE A 38 7.31 -4.64 18.03
N TYR A 39 7.79 -5.07 16.85
CA TYR A 39 9.22 -5.01 16.52
C TYR A 39 9.74 -3.57 16.39
N GLY A 40 8.92 -2.63 15.90
CA GLY A 40 9.25 -1.20 15.85
C GLY A 40 9.47 -0.62 17.25
N PHE A 41 8.60 -0.95 18.20
CA PHE A 41 8.79 -0.55 19.61
C PHE A 41 10.04 -1.19 20.23
N LYS A 42 10.29 -2.47 19.96
CA LYS A 42 11.52 -3.13 20.40
C LYS A 42 12.77 -2.46 19.81
N ALA A 43 12.71 -2.01 18.56
CA ALA A 43 13.78 -1.27 17.91
C ALA A 43 14.05 0.08 18.59
N ILE A 44 13.00 0.81 18.99
CA ILE A 44 13.13 2.05 19.78
C ILE A 44 13.80 1.76 21.12
N TRP A 45 13.44 0.67 21.79
CA TRP A 45 14.05 0.33 23.08
C TRP A 45 15.55 0.04 22.96
N ASN A 46 15.96 -0.55 21.84
CA ASN A 46 17.35 -0.91 21.57
C ASN A 46 18.18 0.21 20.93
N LEU A 47 17.59 1.38 20.66
CA LEU A 47 18.28 2.52 20.04
C LEU A 47 19.61 2.90 20.72
N PRO A 48 19.71 2.92 22.07
CA PRO A 48 20.95 3.27 22.77
C PRO A 48 22.09 2.27 22.56
N SER A 49 21.79 1.07 22.06
CA SER A 49 22.77 0.00 21.81
C SER A 49 23.39 0.07 20.41
N TYR A 50 22.86 0.92 19.51
CA TYR A 50 23.43 1.07 18.17
C TYR A 50 24.69 1.94 18.19
N PRO A 51 25.77 1.53 17.50
CA PRO A 51 27.02 2.31 17.45
C PRO A 51 26.83 3.66 16.74
N ASN A 52 25.92 3.72 15.76
CA ASN A 52 25.52 4.94 15.07
C ASN A 52 24.05 5.26 15.38
N PHE A 53 23.81 6.36 16.10
CA PHE A 53 22.45 6.79 16.48
C PHE A 53 21.54 6.99 15.26
N THR A 54 22.10 7.53 14.18
CA THR A 54 21.39 7.73 12.91
C THR A 54 20.84 6.41 12.40
N GLU A 55 21.67 5.36 12.25
CA GLU A 55 21.26 4.04 11.76
C GLU A 55 20.14 3.41 12.60
N GLY A 56 20.18 3.59 13.93
CA GLY A 56 19.10 3.15 14.82
C GLY A 56 17.76 3.80 14.51
N ILE A 57 17.75 5.12 14.26
CA ILE A 57 16.53 5.86 13.88
C ILE A 57 16.00 5.39 12.53
N ILE A 58 16.87 5.14 11.55
CA ILE A 58 16.49 4.61 10.23
C ILE A 58 15.75 3.29 10.39
N TYR A 59 16.33 2.39 11.18
CA TYR A 59 15.77 1.07 11.39
C TYR A 59 14.40 1.13 12.06
N VAL A 60 14.21 2.05 13.01
CA VAL A 60 12.91 2.34 13.60
C VAL A 60 11.93 2.87 12.56
N LEU A 61 12.33 3.89 11.79
CA LEU A 61 11.51 4.51 10.76
C LEU A 61 11.06 3.46 9.73
N ASP A 62 11.95 2.57 9.31
CA ASP A 62 11.63 1.45 8.41
C ASP A 62 10.50 0.58 8.96
N LYS A 63 10.55 0.17 10.23
CA LYS A 63 9.48 -0.64 10.84
C LYS A 63 8.14 0.08 10.89
N PHE A 64 8.13 1.34 11.31
CA PHE A 64 6.88 2.11 11.36
C PHE A 64 6.35 2.46 9.98
N LEU A 65 7.24 2.73 9.02
CA LEU A 65 6.86 2.82 7.62
C LEU A 65 6.20 1.52 7.23
N ILE A 66 6.86 0.35 7.33
CA ILE A 66 6.28 -0.95 6.94
C ILE A 66 4.90 -1.16 7.57
N ALA A 67 4.73 -0.90 8.87
CA ALA A 67 3.42 -0.98 9.53
C ALA A 67 2.36 -0.08 8.84
N MET A 68 2.71 1.16 8.49
CA MET A 68 1.82 2.05 7.75
C MET A 68 1.42 1.50 6.36
N MET A 69 2.27 0.73 5.64
CA MET A 69 1.83 0.09 4.36
C MET A 69 0.71 -0.87 4.64
N PHE A 70 0.89 -1.70 5.66
CA PHE A 70 -0.08 -2.74 5.96
C PHE A 70 -1.40 -2.10 6.40
N LEU A 71 -1.34 -1.02 7.17
CA LEU A 71 -2.52 -0.20 7.50
C LEU A 71 -3.18 0.40 6.25
N GLU A 72 -2.40 0.90 5.30
CA GLU A 72 -2.91 1.46 4.04
C GLU A 72 -3.66 0.38 3.21
N VAL A 73 -3.05 -0.80 3.09
CA VAL A 73 -3.67 -1.94 2.40
C VAL A 73 -4.93 -2.38 3.16
N PHE A 74 -4.89 -2.40 4.49
CA PHE A 74 -6.06 -2.72 5.31
C PHE A 74 -7.19 -1.71 5.13
N TYR A 75 -6.89 -0.41 5.09
CA TYR A 75 -7.86 0.64 4.77
C TYR A 75 -8.50 0.40 3.40
N THR A 76 -7.71 0.00 2.41
CA THR A 76 -8.22 -0.35 1.07
C THR A 76 -9.20 -1.52 1.13
N LEU A 77 -8.88 -2.55 1.91
CA LEU A 77 -9.80 -3.69 2.13
C LEU A 77 -11.10 -3.25 2.82
N GLN A 78 -11.03 -2.32 3.78
CA GLN A 78 -12.21 -1.76 4.42
C GLN A 78 -13.08 -0.99 3.43
N VAL A 79 -12.47 -0.17 2.58
CA VAL A 79 -13.20 0.60 1.55
C VAL A 79 -13.86 -0.32 0.51
N ILE A 80 -13.21 -1.43 0.15
CA ILE A 80 -13.81 -2.44 -0.74
C ILE A 80 -15.00 -3.15 -0.06
N PHE A 81 -14.92 -3.42 1.25
CA PHE A 81 -15.97 -4.10 2.00
C PHE A 81 -17.18 -3.22 2.33
N GLY A 82 -16.94 -1.94 2.66
CA GLY A 82 -17.95 -0.99 3.10
C GLY A 82 -18.85 -0.49 1.98
N GLU A 83 -19.55 -1.39 1.26
CA GLU A 83 -20.73 -1.22 0.39
C GLU A 83 -20.93 0.07 -0.46
N GLU A 84 -19.95 0.95 -0.61
CA GLU A 84 -20.01 2.19 -1.37
C GLU A 84 -19.83 1.89 -2.87
N TYR A 85 -20.89 1.31 -3.44
CA TYR A 85 -21.29 1.33 -4.86
C TYR A 85 -20.20 0.95 -5.87
N LYS A 86 -20.43 -0.18 -6.57
CA LYS A 86 -19.66 -0.83 -7.64
C LYS A 86 -19.01 0.05 -8.74
N ILE A 87 -19.22 1.36 -8.76
CA ILE A 87 -18.65 2.34 -9.70
C ILE A 87 -17.73 3.36 -8.98
N LYS A 88 -17.89 3.57 -7.67
CA LYS A 88 -17.03 4.44 -6.85
C LYS A 88 -15.71 3.78 -6.46
N CYS A 89 -15.57 2.45 -6.53
CA CYS A 89 -14.39 1.74 -6.01
C CYS A 89 -13.06 2.07 -6.72
N LEU A 90 -13.10 2.54 -7.98
CA LEU A 90 -11.87 2.80 -8.75
C LEU A 90 -11.12 4.06 -8.25
N GLU A 91 -11.85 5.07 -7.80
CA GLU A 91 -11.25 6.32 -7.29
C GLU A 91 -10.46 6.13 -5.97
N PRO A 92 -10.99 5.46 -4.92
CA PRO A 92 -10.21 5.16 -3.72
C PRO A 92 -9.08 4.16 -3.99
N PHE A 93 -9.24 3.21 -4.92
CA PHE A 93 -8.14 2.33 -5.32
C PHE A 93 -6.96 3.11 -5.93
N LEU A 94 -7.24 4.06 -6.84
CA LEU A 94 -6.20 4.90 -7.43
C LEU A 94 -5.55 5.83 -6.39
N LEU A 95 -6.32 6.34 -5.44
CA LEU A 95 -5.79 7.14 -4.33
C LEU A 95 -4.82 6.33 -3.46
N VAL A 96 -5.18 5.10 -3.10
CA VAL A 96 -4.28 4.19 -2.38
C VAL A 96 -3.02 3.91 -3.20
N GLY A 97 -3.15 3.68 -4.51
CA GLY A 97 -2.01 3.50 -5.40
C GLY A 97 -1.05 4.71 -5.39
N ILE A 98 -1.59 5.92 -5.38
CA ILE A 98 -0.79 7.15 -5.25
C ILE A 98 -0.10 7.21 -3.88
N ILE A 99 -0.82 6.94 -2.79
CA ILE A 99 -0.24 6.97 -1.43
C ILE A 99 0.90 5.94 -1.28
N ALA A 100 0.73 4.73 -1.83
CA ALA A 100 1.75 3.70 -1.83
C ALA A 100 3.02 4.12 -2.60
N LEU A 101 2.86 4.80 -3.76
CA LEU A 101 3.97 5.33 -4.54
C LEU A 101 4.68 6.48 -3.83
N VAL A 102 3.92 7.42 -3.24
CA VAL A 102 4.47 8.52 -2.44
C VAL A 102 5.28 7.96 -1.27
N ARG A 103 4.80 6.90 -0.63
CA ARG A 103 5.57 6.23 0.42
C ARG A 103 6.89 5.65 -0.10
N ARG A 104 6.90 4.95 -1.25
CA ARG A 104 8.16 4.41 -1.82
C ARG A 104 9.13 5.54 -2.14
N LEU A 105 8.62 6.67 -2.66
CA LEU A 105 9.43 7.85 -2.93
C LEU A 105 10.13 8.37 -1.65
N LEU A 106 9.43 8.42 -0.51
CA LEU A 106 10.02 8.82 0.78
C LEU A 106 11.10 7.86 1.27
N ILE A 107 10.87 6.54 1.16
CA ILE A 107 11.85 5.52 1.55
C ILE A 107 13.11 5.64 0.68
N VAL A 108 12.94 5.73 -0.63
CA VAL A 108 14.06 5.83 -1.57
C VAL A 108 14.85 7.12 -1.34
N GLY A 109 14.16 8.26 -1.13
CA GLY A 109 14.83 9.51 -0.78
C GLY A 109 15.63 9.42 0.52
N PHE A 110 15.10 8.68 1.49
CA PHE A 110 15.76 8.41 2.75
C PHE A 110 17.02 7.53 2.58
N GLU A 111 16.92 6.42 1.83
CA GLU A 111 18.03 5.51 1.52
C GLU A 111 19.18 6.23 0.81
N ILE A 112 18.87 7.10 -0.16
CA ILE A 112 19.87 7.89 -0.88
C ILE A 112 20.63 8.82 0.06
N ALA A 113 19.92 9.52 0.96
CA ALA A 113 20.53 10.46 1.89
C ALA A 113 21.46 9.81 2.92
N HIS A 114 21.30 8.50 3.17
CA HIS A 114 22.02 7.77 4.21
C HIS A 114 22.92 6.65 3.68
N THR A 115 23.10 6.56 2.36
CA THR A 115 24.05 5.61 1.77
C THR A 115 25.48 6.15 1.97
N PRO A 116 26.32 5.52 2.81
CA PRO A 116 27.63 6.06 3.18
C PRO A 116 28.69 5.91 2.07
N SER A 117 28.42 5.08 1.06
CA SER A 117 29.33 4.77 -0.05
C SER A 117 28.74 5.21 -1.38
N PHE A 118 29.35 6.20 -2.03
CA PHE A 118 29.00 6.62 -3.38
C PHE A 118 29.42 5.55 -4.41
N GLU A 119 28.55 4.57 -4.65
CA GLU A 119 28.65 3.66 -5.79
C GLU A 119 27.90 4.26 -7.00
N PRO A 120 28.59 4.64 -8.09
CA PRO A 120 27.97 5.30 -9.25
C PRO A 120 26.84 4.48 -9.90
N GLU A 121 26.94 3.15 -9.83
CA GLU A 121 25.94 2.24 -10.38
C GLU A 121 24.65 2.25 -9.54
N ARG A 122 24.75 2.14 -8.21
CA ARG A 122 23.58 2.22 -7.31
C ARG A 122 22.86 3.54 -7.42
N PHE A 123 23.61 4.64 -7.54
CA PHE A 123 23.01 5.96 -7.70
C PHE A 123 22.16 6.07 -8.97
N LYS A 124 22.61 5.48 -10.09
CA LYS A 124 21.81 5.41 -11.34
C LYS A 124 20.53 4.62 -11.15
N TYR A 125 20.57 3.49 -10.43
CA TYR A 125 19.36 2.71 -10.12
C TYR A 125 18.36 3.53 -9.30
N TYR A 126 18.82 4.24 -8.28
CA TYR A 126 17.97 5.11 -7.46
C TYR A 126 17.33 6.26 -8.28
N LEU A 127 18.09 6.89 -9.17
CA LEU A 127 17.54 7.91 -10.08
C LEU A 127 16.46 7.34 -11.00
N PHE A 128 16.70 6.16 -11.57
CA PHE A 128 15.73 5.50 -12.45
C PHE A 128 14.47 5.07 -11.68
N GLU A 129 14.63 4.61 -10.44
CA GLU A 129 13.52 4.26 -9.57
C GLU A 129 12.66 5.48 -9.24
N ILE A 130 13.26 6.60 -8.80
CA ILE A 130 12.54 7.85 -8.53
C ILE A 130 11.81 8.34 -9.79
N PHE A 131 12.47 8.30 -10.94
CA PHE A 131 11.87 8.71 -12.21
C PHE A 131 10.65 7.85 -12.56
N THR A 132 10.77 6.54 -12.43
CA THR A 132 9.69 5.58 -12.68
C THR A 132 8.50 5.82 -11.74
N ILE A 133 8.77 6.01 -10.44
CA ILE A 133 7.73 6.31 -9.45
C ILE A 133 7.02 7.63 -9.80
N GLY A 134 7.77 8.66 -10.18
CA GLY A 134 7.22 9.95 -10.60
C GLY A 134 6.27 9.82 -11.79
N ILE A 135 6.65 9.07 -12.82
CA ILE A 135 5.80 8.79 -13.98
C ILE A 135 4.53 8.05 -13.54
N LEU A 136 4.65 7.01 -12.71
CA LEU A 136 3.51 6.24 -12.24
C LEU A 136 2.51 7.12 -11.46
N ILE A 137 2.99 8.01 -10.59
CA ILE A 137 2.13 8.95 -9.86
C ILE A 137 1.37 9.84 -10.84
N LEU A 138 2.05 10.42 -11.84
CA LEU A 138 1.41 11.25 -12.85
C LEU A 138 0.36 10.48 -13.67
N THR A 139 0.65 9.24 -14.04
CA THR A 139 -0.29 8.37 -14.75
C THR A 139 -1.53 8.08 -13.91
N LEU A 140 -1.38 7.78 -12.62
CA LEU A 140 -2.52 7.55 -11.72
C LEU A 140 -3.36 8.81 -11.51
N ILE A 141 -2.71 9.98 -11.34
CA ILE A 141 -3.40 11.28 -11.25
C ILE A 141 -4.20 11.55 -12.52
N ALA A 142 -3.62 11.31 -13.71
CA ALA A 142 -4.32 11.44 -14.97
C ALA A 142 -5.54 10.50 -15.05
N GLY A 143 -5.40 9.26 -14.58
CA GLY A 143 -6.50 8.31 -14.44
C GLY A 143 -7.64 8.85 -13.57
N ILE A 144 -7.33 9.41 -12.40
CA ILE A 144 -8.33 10.05 -11.52
C ILE A 144 -8.98 11.25 -12.20
N ALA A 145 -8.20 12.11 -12.87
CA ALA A 145 -8.73 13.29 -13.55
C ALA A 145 -9.73 12.91 -14.66
N ILE A 146 -9.43 11.87 -15.44
CA ILE A 146 -10.32 11.34 -16.48
C ILE A 146 -11.60 10.78 -15.85
N LEU A 147 -11.49 9.97 -14.79
CA LEU A 147 -12.64 9.40 -14.09
C LEU A 147 -13.54 10.46 -13.48
N ARG A 148 -12.95 11.50 -12.88
CA ARG A 148 -13.71 12.62 -12.31
C ARG A 148 -14.44 13.39 -13.42
N LYS A 149 -13.78 13.66 -14.56
CA LYS A 149 -14.41 14.34 -15.71
C LYS A 149 -15.57 13.54 -16.30
N LEU A 150 -15.41 12.22 -16.42
CA LEU A 150 -16.46 11.31 -16.91
C LEU A 150 -17.67 11.24 -15.98
N ARG A 151 -17.48 11.41 -14.67
CA ARG A 151 -18.58 11.45 -13.70
C ARG A 151 -19.34 12.78 -13.72
N VAL A 152 -18.65 13.91 -13.93
CA VAL A 152 -19.28 15.25 -13.97
C VAL A 152 -20.15 15.46 -15.22
N MET A 153 -19.88 14.73 -16.30
CA MET A 153 -20.64 14.80 -17.56
C MET A 153 -21.92 13.95 -17.59
N LYS A 154 -22.23 13.19 -16.53
CA LYS A 154 -23.34 12.25 -16.45
C LYS A 154 -24.35 12.69 -15.40
#